data_AF-A0A136KY32-F1
#
_entry.id   AF-A0A136KY32-F1
#
_cell.length_a   1.000
_cell.length_b   1.000
_cell.length_c   1.000
_cell.angle_alpha   90.00
_cell.angle_beta   90.00
_cell.angle_gamma   90.00
#
_symmetry.space_group_name_H-M   'P 1'
#
loop_
_entity.id
_entity.type
_entity.pdbx_description
1 polymer ?
#
loop_
_entity_poly.entity_id
_entity_poly.type
_entity_poly.pdbx_seq_one_letter_code
_entity_poly.pdbx_strand_id
1 'polypeptide(L)' 'MLDSKRLLQPEMPVWVSGSEVGRITSGVYSPTLGRSIAFALLDSSVALDSTCEVDVRGKHEPGKIVGKRFLRR' A
#
# COMPACT_ATOMS: atom_id res chain seq x y z
N MET A 1 2.87 2.09 -1.16
CA MET A 1 4.15 1.46 -1.57
C MET A 1 4.74 0.77 -0.37
N LEU A 2 5.12 -0.49 -0.48
CA LEU A 2 5.70 -1.28 0.61
C LEU A 2 7.15 -1.58 0.27
N ASP A 3 8.04 -1.55 1.27
CA ASP A 3 9.47 -1.86 1.08
C ASP A 3 9.72 -3.38 0.96
N SER A 4 8.73 -4.21 1.27
CA SER A 4 8.82 -5.65 1.10
C SER A 4 8.58 -6.10 -0.34
N LYS A 5 8.97 -7.34 -0.65
CA LYS A 5 8.73 -8.01 -1.94
C LYS A 5 7.44 -8.83 -1.97
N ARG A 6 6.51 -8.59 -1.05
CA ARG A 6 5.26 -9.37 -0.96
C ARG A 6 4.28 -8.98 -2.05
N LEU A 7 3.66 -9.98 -2.66
CA LEU A 7 2.57 -9.73 -3.60
C LEU A 7 1.34 -9.21 -2.82
N LEU A 8 0.89 -8.02 -3.23
CA LEU A 8 -0.32 -7.39 -2.70
C LEU A 8 -1.49 -7.75 -3.59
N GLN A 9 -2.56 -8.28 -3.00
CA GLN A 9 -3.73 -8.79 -3.71
C GLN A 9 -4.95 -7.91 -3.39
N PRO A 10 -5.99 -7.93 -4.25
CA PRO A 10 -7.25 -7.24 -3.96
C PRO A 10 -7.84 -7.63 -2.60
N GLU A 11 -8.63 -6.75 -2.03
CA GLU A 11 -9.33 -6.88 -0.73
C GLU A 11 -8.44 -6.88 0.51
N MET A 12 -7.10 -6.88 0.38
CA MET A 12 -6.19 -6.74 1.51
C MET A 12 -6.43 -5.39 2.23
N PRO A 13 -6.69 -5.39 3.55
CA PRO A 13 -6.91 -4.18 4.33
C PRO A 13 -5.69 -3.26 4.37
N VAL A 14 -5.93 -1.95 4.29
CA VAL A 14 -4.94 -0.90 4.50
C VAL A 14 -5.23 -0.22 5.82
N TRP A 15 -4.20 -0.09 6.64
CA TRP A 15 -4.28 0.48 7.99
C TRP A 15 -3.45 1.75 8.09
N VAL A 16 -3.96 2.74 8.81
CA VAL A 16 -3.24 3.96 9.21
C VAL A 16 -3.53 4.21 10.68
N SER A 17 -2.47 4.40 11.48
CA SER A 17 -2.59 4.67 12.93
C SER A 17 -3.49 3.66 13.68
N GLY A 18 -3.39 2.38 13.30
CA GLY A 18 -4.17 1.30 13.92
C GLY A 18 -5.64 1.22 13.52
N SER A 19 -6.09 1.98 12.52
CA SER A 19 -7.44 1.89 11.96
C SER A 19 -7.42 1.41 10.51
N GLU A 20 -8.35 0.52 10.14
CA GLU A 20 -8.59 0.17 8.73
C GLU A 20 -9.17 1.39 8.02
N VAL A 21 -8.53 1.81 6.93
CA VAL A 21 -8.89 3.03 6.17
C VAL A 21 -9.17 2.75 4.70
N GLY A 22 -9.29 1.48 4.32
CA GLY A 22 -9.56 1.08 2.95
C GLY A 22 -8.93 -0.25 2.56
N ARG A 23 -8.92 -0.53 1.25
CA ARG A 23 -8.53 -1.83 0.70
C ARG A 23 -7.75 -1.71 -0.60
N ILE A 24 -6.84 -2.67 -0.80
CA ILE A 24 -6.10 -2.84 -2.04
C ILE A 24 -7.07 -3.24 -3.16
N THR A 25 -6.91 -2.62 -4.33
CA THR A 25 -7.69 -2.93 -5.54
C THR A 25 -6.86 -3.70 -6.57
N SER A 26 -5.58 -3.35 -6.70
CA SER A 26 -4.61 -4.05 -7.55
C SER A 26 -3.21 -3.84 -6.99
N GLY A 27 -2.35 -4.85 -7.14
CA GLY A 27 -0.99 -4.81 -6.61
C GLY A 27 -0.04 -5.71 -7.36
N VAL A 28 1.24 -5.36 -7.36
CA VAL A 28 2.32 -6.09 -8.03
C VAL A 28 3.66 -5.79 -7.37
N TYR A 29 4.63 -6.71 -7.50
CA TYR A 29 6.02 -6.38 -7.26
C TYR A 29 6.60 -5.64 -8.47
N SER A 30 7.21 -4.46 -8.28
CA SER A 30 7.84 -3.71 -9.36
C SER A 30 9.35 -3.96 -9.37
N PRO A 31 9.90 -4.68 -10.38
CA PRO A 31 11.35 -4.89 -10.48
C PRO A 31 12.12 -3.58 -10.63
N THR A 32 11.56 -2.62 -11.38
CA THR A 32 12.16 -1.31 -11.60
C THR A 32 12.30 -0.49 -10.31
N LEU A 33 11.34 -0.61 -9.39
CA LEU A 33 11.37 0.09 -8.10
C LEU A 33 11.94 -0.75 -6.95
N GLY A 34 12.24 -2.03 -7.20
CA GLY A 34 12.76 -2.98 -6.21
C GLY A 34 11.79 -3.30 -5.06
N ARG A 35 10.50 -2.98 -5.19
CA ARG A 35 9.55 -3.02 -4.07
C ARG A 35 8.11 -3.25 -4.52
N SER A 36 7.23 -3.55 -3.57
CA SER A 36 5.82 -3.84 -3.87
C SER A 36 5.00 -2.55 -3.95
N ILE A 37 4.17 -2.46 -4.99
CA ILE A 37 3.31 -1.31 -5.26
C ILE A 37 1.87 -1.77 -5.44
N ALA A 38 0.94 -0.89 -5.09
CA ALA A 38 -0.47 -1.18 -5.21
C ALA A 38 -1.27 0.11 -5.30
N PHE A 39 -2.44 0.00 -5.93
CA PHE A 39 -3.53 0.95 -5.77
C PHE A 39 -4.48 0.46 -4.70
N ALA A 40 -4.98 1.40 -3.91
CA ALA A 40 -6.00 1.17 -2.89
C ALA A 40 -7.10 2.20 -3.03
N LEU A 41 -8.34 1.78 -2.74
CA LEU A 41 -9.41 2.71 -2.45
C LEU A 41 -9.34 3.00 -0.94
N LEU A 42 -9.18 4.27 -0.60
CA LEU A 42 -8.96 4.72 0.77
C LEU A 42 -10.02 5.76 1.15
N ASP A 43 -10.25 5.90 2.45
CA ASP A 43 -10.99 7.02 2.99
C ASP A 43 -10.40 8.35 2.54
N SER A 44 -11.28 9.29 2.19
CA SER A 44 -10.88 10.61 1.68
C SER A 44 -10.08 11.47 2.67
N SER A 45 -10.11 11.12 3.96
CA SER A 45 -9.33 11.76 5.02
C SER A 45 -7.86 11.34 5.03
N VAL A 46 -7.47 10.28 4.32
CA VAL A 46 -6.10 9.78 4.28
C VAL A 46 -5.25 10.68 3.39
N ALA A 47 -4.24 11.31 4.00
CA ALA A 47 -3.32 12.19 3.29
C ALA A 47 -2.29 11.40 2.47
N LEU A 48 -1.75 12.06 1.44
CA LEU A 48 -0.52 11.60 0.80
C LEU A 48 0.63 11.67 1.81
N ASP A 49 1.63 10.83 1.58
CA ASP A 49 2.82 10.68 2.43
C ASP A 49 2.56 10.12 3.84
N SER A 50 1.32 9.77 4.19
CA SER A 50 1.01 9.03 5.41
C SER A 50 1.70 7.67 5.43
N THR A 51 2.26 7.31 6.58
CA THR A 51 2.66 5.93 6.87
C THR A 51 1.41 5.06 6.94
N CYS A 52 1.49 3.88 6.34
CA CYS A 52 0.41 2.90 6.35
C CYS A 52 0.97 1.50 6.57
N GLU A 53 0.10 0.57 6.88
CA GLU A 53 0.38 -0.85 6.90
C GLU A 53 -0.62 -1.56 5.98
N VAL A 54 -0.19 -2.65 5.35
CA VAL A 54 -1.11 -3.54 4.63
C VAL A 54 -1.12 -4.87 5.36
N ASP A 55 -2.32 -5.38 5.66
CA ASP A 55 -2.45 -6.71 6.22
C ASP A 55 -2.22 -7.75 5.11
N VAL A 56 -1.08 -8.43 5.19
CA VAL A 56 -0.71 -9.54 4.34
C VAL A 56 -0.73 -10.82 5.16
N ARG A 57 -1.90 -11.47 5.19
CA ARG A 57 -2.14 -12.77 5.86
C ARG A 57 -1.90 -12.71 7.38
N GLY A 58 -2.45 -11.69 8.04
CA GLY A 58 -2.33 -11.46 9.48
C GLY A 58 -1.03 -10.77 9.88
N LYS A 59 -0.25 -10.26 8.92
CA LYS A 59 0.99 -9.51 9.17
C LYS A 59 0.89 -8.12 8.58
N HIS A 60 1.13 -7.11 9.41
CA HIS A 60 1.17 -5.74 8.97
C HIS A 60 2.51 -5.43 8.31
N GLU A 61 2.47 -5.22 7.00
CA GLU A 61 3.64 -4.87 6.21
C GLU A 61 3.70 -3.36 6.05
N PRO A 62 4.77 -2.69 6.53
CA PRO A 62 4.84 -1.25 6.54
C PRO A 62 5.02 -0.68 5.13
N GLY A 63 4.44 0.50 4.93
CA GLY A 63 4.51 1.22 3.68
C GLY A 63 4.14 2.69 3.81
N LYS A 64 4.03 3.34 2.66
CA LYS A 64 3.67 4.76 2.53
C LYS A 64 2.58 4.95 1.48
N ILE A 65 1.60 5.80 1.78
CA ILE A 65 0.64 6.32 0.81
C ILE A 65 1.36 7.32 -0.08
N VAL A 66 1.29 7.12 -1.39
CA VAL A 66 1.96 7.97 -2.37
C VAL A 66 0.98 8.38 -3.46
N GLY A 67 1.32 9.44 -4.20
CA GLY A 67 0.55 9.82 -5.37
C GLY A 67 0.52 8.73 -6.44
N LYS A 68 -0.39 8.87 -7.42
CA LYS A 68 -0.66 7.86 -8.47
C LYS A 68 0.54 7.50 -9.34
N ARG A 69 1.62 8.29 -9.31
CA ARG A 69 2.83 8.08 -10.11
C ARG A 69 3.92 7.45 -9.23
N PHE A 70 4.06 6.13 -9.31
CA PHE A 70 5.05 5.36 -8.53
C PHE A 70 6.49 5.56 -8.99
N LEU A 71 6.71 5.69 -10.30
CA LEU A 71 8.02 5.91 -10.90
C LEU A 71 8.12 7.35 -11.41
N ARG A 72 9.15 8.07 -10.97
CA ARG A 72 9.58 9.34 -11.54
C ARG A 72 10.94 9.12 -12.19
N ARG A 73 11.12 9.67 -13.39
CA ARG A 73 12.36 9.60 -14.16
C ARG A 73 13.08 10.94 -14.07
#